data_AF-A0A6B2F7R4-F1
#
_entry.id   AF-A0A6B2F7R4-F1
#
_cell.length_a   1.000
_cell.length_b   1.000
_cell.length_c   1.000
_cell.angle_alpha   90.00
_cell.angle_beta   90.00
_cell.angle_gamma   90.00
#
_symmetry.space_group_name_H-M   'P 1'
#
loop_
_entity.id
_entity.type
_entity.pdbx_description
1 polymer ?
#
loop_
_entity_poly.entity_id
_entity_poly.type
_entity_poly.pdbx_seq_one_letter_code
_entity_poly.pdbx_strand_id
1 'polypeptide(L)'
;MAAYLLAVAILFCIQGWPSGTVQGQVMPFMEVYSRSVCQTRETLVSMFDEHPNEVSHLFRPSCVTVLRCGGCCSDESFTCTATGKRSVGREIMRVDPHKGTSKIEVMQFTEHTDCECRPRSASGVNSKKHKRNPEEGEPRAKFPFV
;
A
#
# COMPACT_ATOMS: atom_id res chain seq x y z
N MET A 1 52.63 13.03 17.12
CA MET A 1 51.66 11.92 17.00
C MET A 1 50.60 11.95 18.12
N ALA A 2 50.98 11.86 19.40
CA ALA A 2 50.01 11.87 20.51
C ALA A 2 49.12 13.13 20.58
N ALA A 3 49.70 14.33 20.38
CA ALA A 3 48.93 15.58 20.37
C ALA A 3 47.91 15.68 19.23
N TYR A 4 48.22 15.09 18.06
CA TYR A 4 47.32 15.05 16.92
C TYR A 4 46.14 14.11 17.16
N LEU A 5 46.39 12.94 17.77
CA LEU A 5 45.33 11.99 18.15
C LEU A 5 44.38 12.59 19.19
N LEU A 6 44.90 13.36 20.16
CA LEU A 6 44.07 14.08 21.12
C LEU A 6 43.21 15.15 20.44
N ALA A 7 43.77 15.93 19.50
CA ALA A 7 43.02 16.94 18.77
C ALA A 7 41.89 16.33 17.91
N VAL A 8 42.13 15.18 17.26
CA VAL A 8 41.12 14.45 16.47
C VAL A 8 40.02 13.88 17.36
N ALA A 9 40.37 13.32 18.53
CA ALA A 9 39.39 12.85 19.50
C ALA A 9 38.52 14.00 20.05
N ILE A 10 39.13 15.16 20.35
CA ILE A 10 38.40 16.36 20.76
C ILE A 10 37.48 16.81 19.62
N LEU A 11 37.95 16.89 18.38
CA LEU A 11 37.14 17.21 17.20
C LEU A 11 35.92 16.29 17.03
N PHE A 12 36.07 14.97 17.25
CA PHE A 12 34.95 14.02 17.25
C PHE A 12 33.96 14.27 18.40
N CYS A 13 34.43 14.72 19.57
CA CYS A 13 33.59 15.07 20.70
C CYS A 13 32.82 16.39 20.50
N ILE A 14 33.43 17.42 19.90
CA ILE A 14 32.74 18.71 19.61
C ILE A 14 31.83 18.64 18.38
N GLN A 15 32.15 17.82 17.37
CA GLN A 15 31.32 17.71 16.16
C GLN A 15 30.19 16.70 16.27
N GLY A 16 30.15 15.93 17.37
CA GLY A 16 29.22 14.84 17.54
C GLY A 16 29.52 13.71 16.54
N TRP A 17 29.65 12.49 17.02
CA TRP A 17 29.36 11.37 16.13
C TRP A 17 27.97 11.59 15.53
N PRO A 18 27.71 11.24 14.25
CA PRO A 18 26.36 10.97 13.80
C PRO A 18 25.92 9.69 14.50
N SER A 19 25.73 9.77 15.82
CA SER A 19 24.76 8.96 16.52
C SER A 19 23.48 9.27 15.80
N GLY A 20 23.13 8.39 14.86
CA GLY A 20 21.78 8.30 14.33
C GLY A 20 20.88 8.08 15.52
N THR A 21 20.48 9.18 16.15
CA THR A 21 19.48 9.21 17.18
C THR A 21 18.21 8.85 16.46
N VAL A 22 17.88 7.57 16.48
CA VAL A 22 16.51 7.08 16.25
C VAL A 22 15.69 7.55 17.45
N GLN A 23 15.55 8.87 17.62
CA GLN A 23 14.41 9.43 18.31
C GLN A 23 13.25 9.13 17.39
N GLY A 24 12.36 8.24 17.83
CA GLY A 24 11.21 7.78 17.06
C GLY A 24 10.52 8.97 16.41
N GLN A 25 10.69 9.11 15.10
CA GLN A 25 10.00 10.11 14.31
C GLN A 25 8.52 9.74 14.33
N VAL A 26 7.76 10.36 15.23
CA VAL A 26 6.31 10.27 15.21
C VAL A 26 5.84 11.01 13.96
N MET A 27 5.24 10.27 13.03
CA MET A 27 4.62 10.87 11.86
C MET A 27 3.43 11.74 12.31
N PRO A 28 3.41 13.05 11.98
CA PRO A 28 2.32 13.93 12.37
C PRO A 28 0.98 13.47 11.78
N PHE A 29 -0.12 13.76 12.47
CA PHE A 29 -1.47 13.32 12.09
C PHE A 29 -1.81 13.64 10.62
N MET A 30 -1.54 14.86 10.16
CA MET A 30 -1.85 15.27 8.79
C MET A 30 -1.05 14.50 7.74
N GLU A 31 0.14 14.04 8.08
CA GLU A 31 0.94 13.18 7.21
C GLU A 31 0.39 11.76 7.18
N VAL A 32 0.00 11.21 8.33
CA VAL A 32 -0.71 9.91 8.39
C VAL A 32 -2.00 9.97 7.58
N TYR A 33 -2.80 11.03 7.73
CA TYR A 33 -4.08 11.20 7.03
C TYR A 33 -3.88 11.33 5.52
N SER A 34 -3.01 12.23 5.06
CA SER A 34 -2.74 12.42 3.62
C SER A 34 -2.13 11.17 2.97
N ARG A 35 -1.27 10.43 3.70
CA ARG A 35 -0.72 9.17 3.22
C ARG A 35 -1.70 8.01 3.30
N SER A 36 -2.81 8.09 4.02
CA SER A 36 -3.77 6.99 4.19
C SER A 36 -5.08 7.18 3.44
N VAL A 37 -5.41 8.40 2.98
CA VAL A 37 -6.64 8.70 2.22
C VAL A 37 -6.77 7.83 0.96
N CYS A 38 -8.01 7.50 0.58
CA CYS A 38 -8.36 6.78 -0.63
C CYS A 38 -7.74 7.44 -1.88
N GLN A 39 -6.78 6.76 -2.50
CA GLN A 39 -6.10 7.22 -3.71
C GLN A 39 -5.48 6.05 -4.48
N THR A 40 -5.00 6.34 -5.68
CA THR A 40 -4.26 5.39 -6.51
C THR A 40 -2.86 5.15 -5.92
N ARG A 41 -2.49 3.88 -5.74
CA ARG A 41 -1.24 3.45 -5.10
C ARG A 41 -0.63 2.28 -5.85
N GLU A 42 0.70 2.20 -5.83
CA GLU A 42 1.40 1.03 -6.32
C GLU A 42 1.10 -0.19 -5.44
N THR A 43 0.62 -1.26 -6.05
CA THR A 43 0.21 -2.49 -5.39
C THR A 43 0.78 -3.67 -6.15
N LEU A 44 1.30 -4.66 -5.43
CA LEU A 44 1.72 -5.93 -6.00
C LEU A 44 0.51 -6.81 -6.26
N VAL A 45 0.33 -7.25 -7.49
CA VAL A 45 -0.72 -8.20 -7.87
C VAL A 45 -0.10 -9.50 -8.33
N SER A 46 -0.69 -10.60 -7.91
CA SER A 46 -0.27 -11.95 -8.32
C SER A 46 -0.63 -12.18 -9.78
N MET A 47 0.29 -12.80 -10.53
CA MET A 47 0.04 -13.21 -11.91
C MET A 47 -1.15 -14.19 -12.01
N PHE A 48 -1.33 -15.06 -11.01
CA PHE A 48 -2.39 -16.07 -11.01
C PHE A 48 -3.79 -15.48 -10.78
N ASP A 49 -3.89 -14.39 -10.01
CA ASP A 49 -5.17 -13.75 -9.72
C ASP A 49 -5.69 -12.96 -10.93
N GLU A 50 -4.79 -12.29 -11.66
CA GLU A 50 -5.12 -11.49 -12.84
C GLU A 50 -5.31 -12.33 -14.11
N HIS A 51 -4.63 -13.48 -14.20
CA HIS A 51 -4.69 -14.39 -15.34
C HIS A 51 -4.95 -15.85 -14.91
N PRO A 52 -6.15 -16.15 -14.37
CA PRO A 52 -6.47 -17.48 -13.81
C PRO A 52 -6.52 -18.58 -14.87
N ASN A 53 -6.64 -18.24 -16.16
CA ASN A 53 -6.72 -19.20 -17.26
C ASN A 53 -5.35 -19.83 -17.62
N GLU A 54 -4.26 -19.36 -17.01
CA GLU A 54 -2.88 -19.72 -17.38
C GLU A 54 -2.24 -20.75 -16.43
N VAL A 55 -3.05 -21.69 -15.93
CA VAL A 55 -2.68 -22.65 -14.87
C VAL A 55 -1.50 -23.58 -15.19
N SER A 56 -1.11 -23.73 -16.46
CA SER A 56 -0.01 -24.60 -16.88
C SER A 56 1.35 -23.90 -16.93
N HIS A 57 1.40 -22.59 -16.73
CA HIS A 57 2.62 -21.80 -16.91
C HIS A 57 3.13 -21.21 -15.61
N LEU A 58 4.45 -21.15 -15.49
CA LEU A 58 5.13 -20.44 -14.40
C LEU A 58 5.53 -19.04 -14.89
N PHE A 59 5.25 -18.02 -14.09
CA PHE A 59 5.57 -16.63 -14.42
C PHE A 59 6.80 -16.13 -13.67
N ARG A 60 7.63 -15.35 -14.38
CA ARG A 60 8.77 -14.61 -13.84
C ARG A 60 8.67 -13.14 -14.27
N PRO A 61 8.49 -12.19 -13.33
CA PRO A 61 8.22 -12.38 -11.90
C PRO A 61 6.85 -13.04 -11.64
N SER A 62 6.60 -13.52 -10.41
CA SER A 62 5.30 -14.11 -10.01
C SER A 62 4.27 -13.05 -9.61
N CYS A 63 4.70 -11.81 -9.40
CA CYS A 63 3.86 -10.66 -9.15
C CYS A 63 4.39 -9.45 -9.90
N VAL A 64 3.51 -8.49 -10.18
CA VAL A 64 3.86 -7.23 -10.85
C VAL A 64 3.31 -6.05 -10.07
N THR A 65 3.94 -4.89 -10.23
CA THR A 65 3.43 -3.64 -9.67
C THR A 65 2.46 -2.97 -10.64
N VAL A 66 1.28 -2.63 -10.11
CA VAL A 66 0.22 -1.92 -10.82
C VAL A 66 -0.41 -0.90 -9.89
N LEU A 67 -1.02 0.12 -10.49
CA LEU A 67 -1.79 1.11 -9.76
C LEU A 67 -3.17 0.57 -9.39
N ARG A 68 -3.49 0.54 -8.09
CA ARG A 68 -4.81 0.16 -7.56
C ARG A 68 -5.29 1.20 -6.56
N CYS A 69 -6.60 1.24 -6.37
CA CYS A 69 -7.19 2.10 -5.35
C CYS A 69 -6.95 1.47 -3.99
N GLY A 70 -6.40 2.26 -3.07
CA GLY A 70 -6.13 1.84 -1.71
C GLY A 70 -6.13 3.02 -0.75
N GLY A 71 -6.28 2.70 0.54
CA GLY A 71 -6.43 3.70 1.59
C GLY A 71 -7.76 3.57 2.31
N CYS A 72 -7.98 4.44 3.28
CA CYS A 72 -9.20 4.52 4.06
C CYS A 72 -10.07 5.70 3.62
N CYS A 73 -11.37 5.55 3.85
CA CYS A 73 -12.35 6.62 3.82
C CYS A 73 -12.56 7.14 5.24
N SER A 74 -13.08 8.36 5.38
CA SER A 74 -13.35 8.96 6.70
C SER A 74 -14.41 8.21 7.52
N ASP A 75 -15.26 7.42 6.85
CA ASP A 75 -16.29 6.60 7.47
C ASP A 75 -16.20 5.16 6.94
N GLU A 76 -16.31 4.18 7.84
CA GLU A 76 -16.26 2.75 7.54
C GLU A 76 -17.45 2.26 6.71
N SER A 77 -18.53 3.05 6.61
CA SER A 77 -19.66 2.80 5.73
C SER A 77 -19.32 3.02 4.25
N PHE A 78 -18.16 3.59 3.94
CA PHE A 78 -17.66 3.79 2.58
C PHE A 78 -16.53 2.82 2.25
N THR A 79 -16.38 2.51 0.97
CA THR A 79 -15.28 1.73 0.44
C THR A 79 -14.57 2.54 -0.64
N CYS A 80 -13.24 2.51 -0.63
CA CYS A 80 -12.41 3.10 -1.67
C CYS A 80 -12.54 2.26 -2.95
N THR A 81 -13.11 2.83 -4.00
CA THR A 81 -13.43 2.14 -5.26
C THR A 81 -12.90 2.90 -6.46
N ALA A 82 -12.55 2.19 -7.52
CA ALA A 82 -12.08 2.80 -8.76
C ALA A 82 -13.25 3.40 -9.55
N THR A 83 -13.09 4.66 -9.97
CA THR A 83 -14.00 5.34 -10.90
C THR A 83 -13.43 5.38 -12.31
N GLY A 84 -12.10 5.31 -12.45
CA GLY A 84 -11.39 5.25 -13.72
C GLY A 84 -10.44 4.05 -13.77
N LYS A 85 -10.31 3.43 -14.94
CA LYS A 85 -9.42 2.28 -15.18
C LYS A 85 -8.76 2.37 -16.55
N ARG A 86 -7.56 1.82 -16.66
CA ARG A 86 -6.83 1.64 -17.92
C ARG A 86 -6.12 0.29 -17.95
N SER A 87 -5.87 -0.23 -19.13
CA SER A 87 -5.02 -1.41 -19.32
C SER A 87 -3.59 -0.98 -19.59
N VAL A 88 -2.63 -1.66 -18.97
CA VAL A 88 -1.21 -1.42 -19.19
C VAL A 88 -0.47 -2.72 -19.48
N GLY A 89 0.46 -2.67 -20.42
CA GLY A 89 1.36 -3.77 -20.71
C GLY A 89 2.48 -3.86 -19.69
N ARG A 90 2.85 -5.08 -19.29
CA ARG A 90 4.10 -5.40 -18.60
C ARG A 90 4.76 -6.60 -19.26
N GLU A 91 6.08 -6.57 -19.36
CA GLU A 91 6.84 -7.72 -19.85
C GLU A 91 6.93 -8.79 -18.77
N ILE A 92 6.50 -9.99 -19.11
CA ILE A 92 6.51 -11.15 -18.23
C ILE A 92 7.16 -12.31 -18.96
N MET A 93 8.07 -12.99 -18.27
CA MET A 93 8.63 -14.23 -18.76
C MET A 93 7.71 -15.39 -18.37
N ARG A 94 7.14 -16.02 -19.38
CA ARG A 94 6.39 -17.27 -19.30
C ARG A 94 7.36 -18.44 -19.41
N VAL A 95 7.29 -19.37 -18.46
CA VAL A 95 8.09 -20.58 -18.43
C VAL A 95 7.16 -21.79 -18.57
N ASP A 96 7.39 -22.61 -19.59
CA ASP A 96 6.74 -23.90 -19.79
C ASP A 96 7.65 -24.99 -19.18
N PRO A 97 7.29 -25.56 -18.01
CA PRO A 97 8.12 -26.55 -17.34
C PRO A 97 8.13 -27.90 -18.08
N HIS A 98 7.12 -28.20 -18.90
CA HIS A 98 7.04 -29.46 -19.64
C HIS A 98 7.99 -29.46 -20.85
N LYS A 99 8.16 -28.30 -21.49
CA LYS A 99 9.05 -28.13 -22.64
C LYS A 99 10.43 -27.59 -22.28
N GLY A 100 10.62 -27.09 -21.05
CA GLY A 100 11.86 -26.44 -20.63
C GLY A 100 12.14 -25.13 -21.37
N THR A 101 11.11 -24.49 -21.93
CA THR A 101 11.23 -23.26 -22.72
C THR A 101 10.73 -22.06 -21.94
N SER A 102 11.36 -20.90 -22.13
CA SER A 102 10.88 -19.62 -21.63
C SER A 102 10.71 -18.60 -22.76
N LYS A 103 9.73 -17.72 -22.61
CA LYS A 103 9.44 -16.65 -23.57
C LYS A 103 8.99 -15.39 -22.84
N ILE A 104 9.51 -14.24 -23.27
CA ILE A 104 9.06 -12.93 -22.77
C ILE A 104 7.88 -12.47 -23.62
N GLU A 105 6.79 -12.11 -22.96
CA GLU A 105 5.57 -11.64 -23.60
C GLU A 105 5.01 -10.43 -22.84
N VAL A 106 4.35 -9.52 -23.56
CA VAL A 106 3.63 -8.40 -22.95
C VAL A 106 2.26 -8.89 -22.50
N MET A 107 2.01 -8.83 -21.20
CA MET A 107 0.71 -9.15 -20.60
C MET A 107 0.00 -7.87 -20.14
N GLN A 108 -1.32 -7.87 -20.19
CA GLN A 108 -2.16 -6.70 -19.90
C GLN A 108 -2.71 -6.76 -18.48
N PHE A 109 -2.46 -5.70 -17.73
CA PHE A 109 -2.96 -5.54 -16.36
C PHE A 109 -3.90 -4.37 -16.25
N THR A 110 -4.88 -4.48 -15.35
CA THR A 110 -5.78 -3.36 -15.05
C THR A 110 -5.14 -2.42 -14.03
N GLU A 111 -5.01 -1.16 -14.37
CA GLU A 111 -4.65 -0.08 -13.46
C GLU A 111 -5.86 0.81 -13.18
N HIS A 112 -5.95 1.31 -11.95
CA HIS A 112 -6.92 2.33 -11.58
C HIS A 112 -6.30 3.71 -11.82
N THR A 113 -7.03 4.59 -12.49
CA THR A 113 -6.60 5.98 -12.73
C THR A 113 -7.15 6.92 -11.67
N ASP A 114 -8.40 6.67 -11.24
CA ASP A 114 -9.16 7.54 -10.35
C ASP A 114 -9.89 6.71 -9.29
N CYS A 115 -9.95 7.22 -8.06
CA CYS A 115 -10.50 6.53 -6.90
C CYS A 115 -11.44 7.45 -6.11
N GLU A 116 -12.57 6.90 -5.65
CA GLU A 116 -13.53 7.61 -4.81
C GLU A 116 -14.07 6.71 -3.70
N CYS A 117 -14.41 7.35 -2.57
CA CYS A 117 -15.15 6.72 -1.48
C CYS A 117 -16.63 6.62 -1.85
N ARG A 118 -17.12 5.40 -2.06
CA ARG A 118 -18.54 5.13 -2.36
C ARG A 118 -19.20 4.36 -1.21
N PRO A 119 -20.49 4.60 -0.91
CA PRO A 119 -21.20 3.84 0.12
C PRO A 119 -21.14 2.34 -0.16
N ARG A 120 -20.90 1.53 0.88
CA ARG A 120 -20.97 0.07 0.78
C ARG A 120 -22.38 -0.34 0.40
N SER A 121 -22.54 -1.06 -0.72
CA SER A 121 -23.81 -1.72 -1.01
C SER A 121 -24.04 -2.83 0.02
N ALA A 122 -25.26 -2.92 0.53
CA ALA A 122 -25.65 -3.92 1.54
C ALA A 122 -25.49 -5.38 1.06
N SER A 123 -25.25 -5.60 -0.24
CA SER A 123 -25.19 -6.91 -0.87
C SER A 123 -23.92 -7.73 -0.56
N GLY A 124 -22.91 -7.15 0.09
CA GLY A 124 -21.68 -7.85 0.50
C GLY A 124 -21.59 -8.17 1.99
N VAL A 125 -22.59 -7.79 2.78
CA VAL A 125 -22.57 -7.99 4.24
C VAL A 125 -23.13 -9.36 4.55
N ASN A 126 -22.26 -10.36 4.64
CA ASN A 126 -22.55 -11.51 5.49
C ASN A 126 -22.62 -10.98 6.93
N SER A 127 -23.83 -10.62 7.32
CA SER A 127 -24.14 -9.94 8.57
C SER A 127 -23.88 -10.91 9.71
N LYS A 128 -22.65 -10.95 10.23
CA LYS A 128 -22.44 -11.33 11.63
C LYS A 128 -23.02 -10.21 12.49
N LYS A 129 -24.34 -10.26 12.65
CA LYS A 129 -25.15 -9.39 13.50
C LYS A 129 -24.76 -9.68 14.95
N HIS A 130 -23.65 -9.11 15.42
CA HIS A 130 -23.39 -9.06 16.85
C HIS A 130 -24.45 -8.13 17.44
N LYS A 131 -25.51 -8.71 18.03
CA LYS A 131 -26.48 -7.97 18.83
C LYS A 131 -25.70 -7.27 19.94
N ARG A 132 -25.43 -5.97 19.80
CA ARG A 132 -25.09 -5.12 20.94
C ARG A 132 -26.40 -4.55 21.47
N ASN A 133 -26.65 -4.77 22.74
CA ASN A 133 -27.80 -4.22 23.45
C ASN A 133 -27.78 -2.68 23.34
N PRO A 134 -28.94 -2.04 23.16
CA PRO A 134 -29.03 -0.60 23.15
C PRO A 134 -29.16 -0.12 24.59
N GLU A 135 -28.08 0.37 25.19
CA GLU A 135 -28.20 1.33 26.28
C GLU A 135 -26.92 2.17 26.45
N GLU A 136 -27.19 3.46 26.65
CA GLU A 136 -26.31 4.60 26.98
C GLU A 136 -25.42 5.17 25.87
N GLY A 137 -25.79 6.40 25.50
CA GLY A 137 -25.10 7.25 24.54
C GLY A 137 -24.01 8.09 25.18
N GLU A 138 -23.09 8.53 24.33
CA GLU A 138 -22.14 9.61 24.60
C GLU A 138 -22.10 10.47 23.30
N PRO A 139 -22.26 11.80 23.36
CA PRO A 139 -22.27 12.62 22.16
C PRO A 139 -20.88 12.57 21.51
N ARG A 140 -20.80 12.09 20.27
CA ARG A 140 -19.57 12.15 19.48
C ARG A 140 -19.10 13.61 19.41
N ALA A 141 -17.92 13.86 20.00
CA ALA A 141 -17.21 15.12 19.83
C ALA A 141 -17.04 15.38 18.33
N LYS A 142 -17.67 16.46 17.87
CA LYS A 142 -17.54 16.98 16.53
C LYS A 142 -16.16 17.63 16.46
N PHE A 143 -15.15 16.88 16.02
CA PHE A 143 -13.84 17.49 15.76
C PHE A 143 -14.00 18.50 14.61
N PRO A 144 -13.65 19.78 14.83
CA PRO A 144 -13.71 20.77 13.79
C PRO A 144 -12.68 20.41 12.72
N PHE A 145 -13.17 20.28 11.49
CA PHE A 145 -12.35 20.29 10.29
C PHE A 145 -11.57 21.62 10.28
N VAL A 146 -10.25 21.56 10.35
CA VAL A 146 -9.35 22.65 9.94
C VAL A 146 -8.86 22.31 8.55
#